data_AF-A0A078IKJ1-F1
#
_entry.id   AF-A0A078IKJ1-F1
#
_cell.length_a   1.000
_cell.length_b   1.000
_cell.length_c   1.000
_cell.angle_alpha   90.00
_cell.angle_beta   90.00
_cell.angle_gamma   90.00
#
_symmetry.space_group_name_H-M   'P 1'
#
loop_
_entity.id
_entity.type
_entity.pdbx_description
1 polymer ?
#
loop_
_entity_poly.entity_id
_entity_poly.type
_entity_poly.pdbx_seq_one_letter_code
_entity_poly.pdbx_strand_id
1 'polypeptide(L)'
;MNTSDEETRHFFKNSSVQVIICPRSDAEGANNLIPMEIALKVASKIRAREKFAAYIVIPMWPEGDPTNMFMQSILYWQYKTMQMMYQTIYKALVEAELDGQYEPQDYLNFFCLGTREASDETVYIYYVLKSLVKLVQKLLMTL
;
A
#
# COMPACT_ATOMS: atom_id res chain seq x y z
N MET A 1 -6.72 -22.85 -2.10
CA MET A 1 -7.10 -22.13 -3.34
C MET A 1 -5.93 -22.27 -4.30
N ASN A 2 -6.06 -23.07 -5.36
CA ASN A 2 -4.94 -23.47 -6.22
C ASN A 2 -5.00 -22.71 -7.56
N THR A 3 -4.92 -21.38 -7.50
CA THR A 3 -4.82 -20.57 -8.72
C THR A 3 -3.41 -20.73 -9.27
N SER A 4 -3.28 -21.37 -10.43
CA SER A 4 -1.98 -21.43 -11.09
C SER A 4 -1.64 -20.04 -11.65
N ASP A 5 -0.38 -19.64 -11.55
CA ASP A 5 0.07 -18.34 -12.05
C ASP A 5 -0.19 -18.21 -13.57
N GLU A 6 -0.16 -19.36 -14.29
CA GLU A 6 -0.43 -19.45 -15.72
C GLU A 6 -1.91 -19.20 -16.07
N GLU A 7 -2.86 -19.73 -15.30
CA GLU A 7 -4.30 -19.43 -15.49
C GLU A 7 -4.58 -17.94 -15.31
N THR A 8 -3.97 -17.32 -14.31
CA THR A 8 -4.11 -15.87 -14.06
C THR A 8 -3.56 -15.07 -15.23
N ARG A 9 -2.37 -15.45 -15.73
CA ARG A 9 -1.78 -14.81 -16.92
C ARG A 9 -2.66 -14.97 -18.15
N HIS A 10 -3.24 -16.15 -18.35
CA HIS A 10 -4.10 -16.44 -19.49
C HIS A 10 -5.40 -15.65 -19.46
N PHE A 11 -6.01 -15.52 -18.27
CA PHE A 11 -7.24 -14.78 -18.07
C PHE A 11 -7.11 -13.31 -18.49
N PHE A 12 -5.99 -12.66 -18.17
CA PHE A 12 -5.76 -11.24 -18.45
C PHE A 12 -5.02 -10.95 -19.76
N LYS A 13 -4.65 -11.98 -20.56
CA LYS A 13 -3.76 -11.84 -21.74
C LYS A 13 -4.20 -10.79 -22.78
N ASN A 14 -5.51 -10.56 -22.90
CA ASN A 14 -6.11 -9.61 -23.85
C ASN A 14 -6.77 -8.42 -23.15
N SER A 15 -6.44 -8.19 -21.89
CA SER A 15 -6.93 -7.06 -21.11
C SER A 15 -5.84 -5.99 -21.01
N SER A 16 -6.22 -4.77 -20.63
CA SER A 16 -5.27 -3.72 -20.26
C SER A 16 -4.63 -3.93 -18.88
N VAL A 17 -4.96 -5.02 -18.19
CA VAL A 17 -4.47 -5.31 -16.83
C VAL A 17 -3.04 -5.84 -16.91
N GLN A 18 -2.12 -5.10 -16.29
CA GLN A 18 -0.75 -5.57 -16.12
C GLN A 18 -0.71 -6.63 -15.02
N VAL A 19 -0.43 -7.89 -15.39
CA VAL A 19 -0.27 -8.99 -14.44
C VAL A 19 1.17 -9.04 -13.96
N ILE A 20 1.36 -8.97 -12.64
CA ILE A 20 2.65 -9.15 -11.97
C ILE A 20 2.57 -10.48 -11.20
N ILE A 21 3.41 -11.43 -11.58
CA ILE A 21 3.53 -12.72 -10.88
C ILE A 21 4.78 -12.64 -10.02
N CYS A 22 4.62 -12.72 -8.71
CA CYS A 22 5.76 -12.80 -7.80
C CYS A 22 6.22 -14.26 -7.73
N PRO A 23 7.50 -14.57 -8.07
CA PRO A 23 8.01 -15.92 -7.91
C PRO A 23 7.94 -16.33 -6.43
N ARG A 24 7.48 -17.54 -6.17
CA ARG A 24 7.56 -18.15 -4.83
C ARG A 24 8.99 -18.62 -4.66
N SER A 25 9.79 -17.90 -3.88
CA SER A 25 11.12 -18.36 -3.46
C SER A 25 11.05 -18.92 -2.04
N ASP A 26 11.75 -20.02 -1.79
CA ASP A 26 11.87 -20.65 -0.46
C ASP A 26 12.84 -19.87 0.48
N ALA A 27 13.24 -18.66 0.10
CA ALA A 27 14.19 -17.86 0.86
C ALA A 27 13.51 -17.14 2.03
N GLU A 28 14.13 -17.20 3.21
CA GLU A 28 13.69 -16.51 4.42
C GLU A 28 13.60 -14.98 4.20
N GLY A 29 12.41 -14.40 4.43
CA GLY A 29 12.15 -12.96 4.32
C GLY A 29 10.85 -12.62 3.58
N ALA A 30 10.45 -11.34 3.63
CA ALA A 30 9.29 -10.82 2.90
C ALA A 30 9.66 -10.49 1.44
N ASN A 31 9.82 -11.51 0.60
CA ASN A 31 10.31 -11.37 -0.78
C ASN A 31 9.24 -11.02 -1.81
N ASN A 32 8.03 -10.67 -1.37
CA ASN A 32 6.95 -10.30 -2.27
C ASN A 32 7.27 -8.98 -2.99
N LEU A 33 7.33 -9.01 -4.32
CA LEU A 33 7.67 -7.86 -5.15
C LEU A 33 6.50 -6.89 -5.38
N ILE A 34 5.26 -7.26 -5.05
CA ILE A 34 4.08 -6.42 -5.30
C ILE A 34 4.26 -4.97 -4.80
N PRO A 35 4.71 -4.70 -3.57
CA PRO A 35 4.91 -3.32 -3.11
C PRO A 35 5.99 -2.57 -3.91
N MET A 36 7.08 -3.25 -4.25
CA MET A 36 8.17 -2.64 -5.02
C MET A 36 7.71 -2.32 -6.45
N GLU A 37 7.00 -3.24 -7.10
CA GLU A 37 6.49 -3.04 -8.46
C GLU A 37 5.50 -1.87 -8.54
N ILE A 38 4.63 -1.70 -7.53
CA ILE A 38 3.75 -0.52 -7.46
C ILE A 38 4.59 0.76 -7.36
N ALA A 39 5.58 0.80 -6.46
CA ALA A 39 6.43 1.98 -6.30
C ALA A 39 7.26 2.30 -7.56
N LEU A 40 7.82 1.27 -8.21
CA LEU A 40 8.56 1.42 -9.46
C LEU A 40 7.67 1.84 -10.62
N LYS A 41 6.43 1.34 -10.69
CA LYS A 41 5.44 1.76 -11.69
C LYS A 41 5.12 3.24 -11.54
N VAL A 42 4.85 3.69 -10.31
CA VAL A 42 4.63 5.12 -10.00
C VAL A 42 5.85 5.94 -10.40
N ALA A 43 7.05 5.53 -9.97
CA ALA A 43 8.30 6.21 -10.31
C ALA A 43 8.54 6.31 -11.82
N SER A 44 8.25 5.25 -12.58
CA SER A 44 8.32 5.25 -14.04
C SER A 44 7.35 6.27 -14.65
N LYS A 45 6.13 6.37 -14.13
CA LYS A 45 5.11 7.33 -14.61
C LYS A 45 5.47 8.78 -14.28
N ILE A 46 6.06 9.04 -13.11
CA ILE A 46 6.62 10.34 -12.74
C ILE A 46 7.70 10.77 -13.73
N ARG A 47 8.69 9.90 -14.02
CA ARG A 47 9.76 10.21 -14.97
C ARG A 47 9.26 10.43 -16.39
N ALA A 48 8.20 9.72 -16.79
CA ALA A 48 7.53 9.92 -18.08
C ALA A 48 6.60 11.17 -18.09
N ARG A 49 6.43 11.87 -16.97
CA ARG A 49 5.49 12.98 -16.78
C ARG A 49 4.04 12.61 -17.13
N GLU A 50 3.69 11.35 -16.86
CA GLU A 50 2.35 10.83 -17.09
C GLU A 50 1.55 10.81 -15.79
N LYS A 51 0.28 11.22 -15.87
CA LYS A 51 -0.63 11.15 -14.72
C LYS A 51 -0.88 9.70 -14.35
N PHE A 52 -0.56 9.34 -13.11
CA PHE A 52 -0.79 8.03 -12.55
C PHE A 52 -0.94 8.13 -11.04
N ALA A 53 -1.87 7.38 -10.45
CA ALA A 53 -2.04 7.29 -9.01
C ALA A 53 -2.43 5.87 -8.60
N ALA A 54 -1.92 5.42 -7.46
CA ALA A 54 -2.23 4.15 -6.84
C ALA A 54 -2.90 4.39 -5.48
N TYR A 55 -4.00 3.66 -5.25
CA TYR A 55 -4.76 3.71 -4.01
C TYR A 55 -4.82 2.31 -3.42
N ILE A 56 -4.37 2.17 -2.18
CA ILE A 56 -4.29 0.88 -1.50
C ILE A 56 -5.18 0.95 -0.26
N VAL A 57 -6.16 0.05 -0.18
CA VAL A 57 -7.03 -0.10 0.99
C VAL A 57 -6.58 -1.34 1.77
N ILE A 58 -6.25 -1.15 3.05
CA ILE A 58 -5.82 -2.20 3.97
C ILE A 58 -6.57 -2.05 5.30
N PRO A 59 -6.72 -3.13 6.10
CA PRO A 59 -7.34 -3.01 7.41
C PRO A 59 -6.56 -2.02 8.30
N MET A 60 -7.25 -1.47 9.30
CA MET A 60 -6.64 -0.49 10.22
C MET A 60 -5.51 -1.10 11.06
N TRP A 61 -5.67 -2.36 11.47
CA TRP A 61 -4.65 -3.24 12.03
C TRP A 61 -5.02 -4.70 11.68
N PRO A 62 -4.11 -5.67 11.79
CA PRO A 62 -4.45 -7.06 11.55
C PRO A 62 -5.36 -7.58 12.67
N GLU A 63 -6.17 -8.60 12.39
CA GLU A 63 -7.14 -9.12 13.36
C GLU A 63 -6.47 -9.63 14.65
N GLY A 64 -6.96 -9.16 15.81
CA GLY A 64 -6.44 -9.53 17.13
C GLY A 64 -6.13 -8.33 18.02
N ASP A 65 -5.51 -8.60 19.17
CA ASP A 65 -5.04 -7.57 20.11
C ASP A 65 -3.86 -6.79 19.49
N PRO A 66 -4.02 -5.49 19.17
CA PRO A 66 -2.98 -4.70 18.52
C PRO A 66 -1.75 -4.47 19.41
N THR A 67 -1.83 -4.75 20.71
CA THR A 67 -0.70 -4.58 21.64
C THR A 67 0.22 -5.80 21.70
N ASN A 68 -0.19 -6.94 21.12
CA ASN A 68 0.60 -8.16 21.18
C ASN A 68 1.83 -8.10 20.23
N MET A 69 2.86 -8.90 20.54
CA MET A 69 4.13 -8.91 19.81
C MET A 69 3.99 -9.26 18.32
N PHE A 70 3.08 -10.18 17.99
CA PHE A 70 2.89 -10.63 16.60
C PHE A 70 2.23 -9.54 15.75
N MET A 71 1.19 -8.88 16.27
CA MET A 71 0.52 -7.76 15.62
C MET A 71 1.47 -6.57 15.44
N GLN A 72 2.26 -6.23 16.46
CA GLN A 72 3.28 -5.19 16.37
C GLN A 72 4.35 -5.51 15.32
N SER A 73 4.74 -6.78 15.18
CA SER A 73 5.66 -7.21 14.12
C SER A 73 5.07 -7.02 12.73
N ILE A 74 3.79 -7.36 12.53
CA ILE A 74 3.11 -7.14 11.25
C ILE A 74 3.00 -5.63 10.94
N LEU A 75 2.58 -4.82 11.92
CA LEU A 75 2.50 -3.36 11.79
C LEU A 75 3.86 -2.72 11.49
N TYR A 76 4.93 -3.23 12.10
CA TYR A 76 6.30 -2.79 11.82
C TYR A 76 6.67 -3.05 10.36
N TRP A 77 6.47 -4.27 9.86
CA TRP A 77 6.79 -4.60 8.47
C TRP A 77 5.92 -3.82 7.48
N GLN A 78 4.64 -3.65 7.79
CA GLN A 78 3.73 -2.81 7.03
C GLN A 78 4.25 -1.38 6.91
N TYR A 79 4.66 -0.76 8.04
CA TYR A 79 5.26 0.56 8.05
C TYR A 79 6.55 0.62 7.23
N LYS A 80 7.45 -0.36 7.38
CA LYS A 80 8.70 -0.43 6.61
C LYS A 80 8.45 -0.55 5.11
N THR A 81 7.44 -1.32 4.69
CA THR A 81 7.03 -1.41 3.30
C THR A 81 6.51 -0.08 2.77
N MET A 82 5.60 0.57 3.51
CA MET A 82 5.08 1.90 3.12
C MET A 82 6.20 2.94 3.03
N GLN A 83 7.12 2.94 4.01
CA GLN A 83 8.28 3.83 4.03
C GLN A 83 9.15 3.63 2.80
N MET A 84 9.46 2.38 2.44
CA MET A 84 10.23 2.05 1.23
C MET A 84 9.52 2.57 -0.04
N MET A 85 8.21 2.35 -0.17
CA MET A 85 7.46 2.79 -1.35
C MET A 85 7.48 4.32 -1.47
N TYR A 86 7.21 5.04 -0.38
CA TYR A 86 7.26 6.50 -0.37
C TYR A 86 8.65 7.05 -0.66
N GLN A 87 9.71 6.44 -0.12
CA GLN A 87 11.09 6.84 -0.41
C GLN A 87 11.45 6.64 -1.89
N THR A 88 11.04 5.53 -2.49
CA THR A 88 11.25 5.26 -3.92
C THR A 88 10.55 6.29 -4.80
N ILE A 89 9.31 6.65 -4.47
CA ILE A 89 8.54 7.68 -5.19
C ILE A 89 9.19 9.06 -5.01
N TYR A 90 9.57 9.42 -3.78
CA TYR A 90 10.23 10.70 -3.49
C TYR A 90 11.53 10.86 -4.27
N LYS A 91 12.37 9.82 -4.33
CA LYS A 91 13.59 9.83 -5.15
C LYS A 91 13.28 10.10 -6.62
N ALA A 92 12.23 9.49 -7.17
CA ALA A 92 11.82 9.73 -8.55
C ALA A 92 11.32 11.17 -8.79
N LEU A 93 10.67 11.78 -7.79
CA LEU A 93 10.29 13.20 -7.85
C LEU A 93 11.52 14.11 -7.89
N VAL A 94 12.51 13.87 -7.03
CA VAL A 94 13.76 14.63 -7.02
C VAL A 94 14.51 14.47 -8.35
N GLU A 95 14.65 13.24 -8.86
CA GLU A 95 15.30 12.95 -10.15
C GLU A 95 14.59 13.63 -11.34
N ALA A 96 13.28 13.85 -11.22
CA ALA A 96 12.47 14.53 -12.25
C ALA A 96 12.34 16.04 -12.03
N GLU A 97 12.97 16.61 -10.99
CA GLU A 97 12.89 18.02 -10.58
C GLU A 97 11.45 18.47 -10.21
N LEU A 98 10.71 17.59 -9.54
CA LEU A 98 9.30 17.76 -9.18
C LEU A 98 9.03 17.82 -7.66
N ASP A 99 10.06 17.69 -6.83
CA ASP A 99 9.96 17.59 -5.36
C ASP A 99 9.49 18.86 -4.64
N GLY A 100 9.50 20.02 -5.31
CA GLY A 100 8.88 21.25 -4.82
C GLY A 100 7.45 21.51 -5.34
N GLN A 101 6.96 20.69 -6.28
CA GLN A 101 5.65 20.86 -6.91
C GLN A 101 4.66 19.78 -6.50
N TYR A 102 5.14 18.57 -6.25
CA TYR A 102 4.33 17.42 -5.92
C TYR A 102 4.89 16.68 -4.71
N GLU A 103 3.99 16.06 -3.96
CA GLU A 103 4.34 15.16 -2.87
C GLU A 103 4.13 13.70 -3.29
N PRO A 104 4.83 12.72 -2.67
CA PRO A 104 4.59 11.31 -2.93
C PRO A 104 3.12 10.88 -2.75
N GLN A 105 2.38 11.55 -1.87
CA GLN A 105 0.96 11.35 -1.60
C GLN A 105 0.06 11.77 -2.77
N ASP A 106 0.54 12.56 -3.72
CA ASP A 106 -0.20 12.84 -4.96
C ASP A 106 -0.26 11.60 -5.87
N TYR A 107 0.64 10.63 -5.66
CA TYR A 107 0.76 9.43 -6.48
C TYR A 107 0.42 8.12 -5.74
N LEU A 108 0.62 8.05 -4.43
CA LEU A 108 0.38 6.84 -3.64
C LEU A 108 -0.31 7.15 -2.31
N ASN A 109 -1.49 6.58 -2.10
CA ASN A 109 -2.25 6.71 -0.86
C ASN A 109 -2.64 5.36 -0.27
N PHE A 110 -2.55 5.29 1.06
CA PHE A 110 -3.01 4.16 1.85
C PHE A 110 -4.19 4.55 2.73
N PHE A 111 -5.25 3.76 2.66
CA PHE A 111 -6.49 3.98 3.39
C PHE A 111 -6.88 2.78 4.23
N CYS A 112 -7.55 3.06 5.34
CA CYS A 112 -8.32 2.07 6.08
C CYS A 112 -9.78 2.51 6.12
N LEU A 113 -10.64 1.50 6.21
CA LEU A 113 -12.07 1.69 6.38
C LEU A 113 -12.38 1.64 7.86
N GLY A 114 -13.22 2.57 8.31
CA GLY A 114 -13.81 2.57 9.63
C GLY A 114 -15.29 2.95 9.54
N THR A 115 -16.12 2.21 10.27
CA THR A 115 -17.54 2.51 10.42
C THR A 115 -17.75 3.11 11.80
N ARG A 116 -18.52 4.20 11.88
CA ARG A 116 -19.04 4.72 13.14
C ARG A 116 -20.55 4.82 13.04
N GLU A 117 -21.23 4.14 13.94
CA GLU A 117 -22.69 4.20 14.07
C GLU A 117 -23.03 5.25 15.14
N ALA A 118 -23.95 6.16 14.82
CA ALA A 118 -24.57 7.02 15.83
C ALA A 118 -25.65 6.21 16.56
N SER A 119 -25.93 6.55 17.82
CA SER A 119 -26.95 5.86 18.63
C SER A 119 -28.38 6.02 18.08
N ASP A 120 -28.61 6.97 17.17
CA ASP A 120 -29.88 7.15 16.48
C ASP A 120 -29.80 6.55 15.07
N GLU A 121 -30.76 5.69 14.74
CA GLU A 121 -30.83 4.69 13.66
C GLU A 121 -30.75 5.20 12.21
N THR A 122 -30.09 6.31 11.89
CA THR A 122 -30.27 6.94 10.56
C THR A 122 -29.01 7.42 9.82
N VAL A 123 -27.78 7.25 10.32
CA VAL A 123 -26.60 7.64 9.51
C VAL A 123 -25.40 6.70 9.70
N TYR A 124 -25.14 5.84 8.71
CA TYR A 124 -23.84 5.19 8.53
C TYR A 124 -22.87 6.18 7.88
N ILE A 125 -21.90 6.67 8.65
CA ILE A 125 -20.79 7.45 8.07
C ILE A 125 -19.60 6.52 7.84
N TYR A 126 -19.30 6.25 6.57
CA TYR A 126 -18.05 5.60 6.18
C TYR A 126 -16.92 6.63 6.21
N TYR A 127 -15.94 6.45 7.08
CA TYR A 127 -14.75 7.29 7.10
C TYR A 127 -13.62 6.59 6.33
N VAL A 128 -13.11 7.27 5.30
CA VAL A 128 -11.79 6.97 4.74
C VAL A 128 -10.77 7.72 5.58
N LEU A 129 -10.08 7.01 6.47
CA LEU A 129 -9.04 7.64 7.29
C LEU A 129 -7.84 7.93 6.38
N LYS A 130 -7.58 9.22 6.18
CA LYS A 130 -6.65 9.77 5.18
C LYS A 130 -5.18 9.39 5.36
N SER A 131 -4.77 8.75 6.46
CA SER A 131 -3.37 8.38 6.62
C SER A 131 -3.18 7.23 7.59
N LEU A 132 -3.15 6.02 7.04
CA LEU A 132 -2.75 4.81 7.77
C LEU A 132 -1.31 4.93 8.32
N VAL A 133 -0.43 5.67 7.61
CA VAL A 133 0.96 5.91 8.02
C VAL A 133 1.05 6.51 9.42
N LYS A 134 0.29 7.59 9.68
CA LYS A 134 0.30 8.28 10.98
C LYS A 134 -0.27 7.39 12.09
N LEU A 135 -1.27 6.58 11.77
CA LEU A 135 -1.90 5.69 12.74
C LEU A 135 -0.97 4.52 13.12
N VAL A 136 -0.33 3.89 12.13
CA VAL A 136 0.64 2.82 12.37
C VAL A 136 1.84 3.34 13.14
N GLN A 137 2.35 4.52 12.79
CA GLN A 137 3.44 5.15 13.54
C GLN A 137 3.05 5.46 14.99
N LYS A 138 1.82 5.92 15.24
CA LYS A 138 1.31 6.12 16.59
C LYS A 138 1.22 4.80 17.37
N LEU A 139 0.69 3.74 16.76
CA LEU A 139 0.58 2.41 17.38
C LEU A 139 1.95 1.80 17.69
N LEU A 140 2.94 2.01 16.82
CA LEU A 140 4.34 1.58 17.05
C LEU A 140 5.02 2.37 18.18
N MET A 141 4.61 3.61 18.45
CA MET A 141 5.17 4.47 19.49
C MET A 141 4.43 4.40 20.84
N THR A 142 3.39 3.58 20.97
CA THR A 142 2.61 3.47 22.24
C THR A 142 3.17 2.39 23.19
N LEU A 143 4.45 2.05 23.06
CA LEU A 143 5.22 1.17 23.97
C LEU A 143 6.59 1.79 24.27
#